data_AF-A0A9D0NV85-F1
#
_entry.id   AF-A0A9D0NV85-F1
#
_cell.length_a   1.000
_cell.length_b   1.000
_cell.length_c   1.000
_cell.angle_alpha   90.00
_cell.angle_beta   90.00
_cell.angle_gamma   90.00
#
_symmetry.space_group_name_H-M   'P 1'
#
loop_
_entity.id
_entity.type
_entity.pdbx_description
1 polymer ?
#
loop_
_entity_poly.entity_id
_entity_poly.type
_entity_poly.pdbx_seq_one_letter_code
_entity_poly.pdbx_strand_id
1 'polypeptide(L)'
;WTAKVTDVRNGFTFAASERWREDDSEHEHYSDSGGKSGGQKEKLAYTILAASLAYQFGLEWGEVRSRSFRFVVIDEAFGRGSDESAHYGLQLFAQLNLQLLIVTPLQKIHIIEPFVNSVGFVHNEDGRVSRLRNLSIEEYREEKARAAP
;
A
#
# COMPACT_ATOMS: atom_id res chain seq x y z
N TRP A 1 -21.47 23.48 -14.81
CA TRP A 1 -20.47 24.15 -15.67
C TRP A 1 -19.55 25.03 -14.86
N THR A 2 -20.05 26.05 -14.14
CA THR A 2 -19.24 26.96 -13.30
C THR A 2 -18.26 26.23 -12.39
N ALA A 3 -18.70 25.27 -11.57
CA ALA A 3 -17.81 24.47 -10.70
C ALA A 3 -16.69 23.70 -11.44
N LYS A 4 -16.90 23.33 -12.71
CA LYS A 4 -15.90 22.64 -13.53
C LYS A 4 -14.83 23.61 -14.03
N VAL A 5 -15.21 24.83 -14.42
CA VAL A 5 -14.30 25.84 -15.01
C VAL A 5 -13.63 26.72 -13.95
N THR A 6 -14.21 26.86 -12.75
CA THR A 6 -13.64 27.68 -11.67
C THR A 6 -12.64 26.91 -10.79
N ASP A 7 -12.68 25.58 -10.81
CA ASP A 7 -11.70 24.75 -10.11
C ASP A 7 -10.49 24.50 -11.01
N VAL A 8 -9.40 25.23 -10.75
CA VAL A 8 -8.14 25.16 -11.49
C VAL A 8 -7.57 23.73 -11.60
N ARG A 9 -7.92 22.83 -10.67
CA ARG A 9 -7.48 21.43 -10.71
C ARG A 9 -8.02 20.68 -11.93
N ASN A 10 -9.18 21.09 -12.46
CA ASN A 10 -9.77 20.49 -13.66
C ASN A 10 -9.10 20.95 -14.97
N GLY A 11 -8.16 21.90 -14.90
CA GLY A 11 -7.41 22.40 -16.06
C GLY A 11 -6.12 21.63 -16.35
N PHE A 12 -5.73 20.70 -15.47
CA PHE A 12 -4.49 19.93 -15.61
C PHE A 12 -4.78 18.46 -15.91
N THR A 13 -4.12 17.93 -16.93
CA THR A 13 -4.06 16.50 -17.20
C THR A 13 -2.68 16.00 -16.79
N PHE A 14 -2.64 14.99 -15.93
CA PHE A 14 -1.40 14.40 -15.46
C PHE A 14 -1.20 13.04 -16.15
N ALA A 15 0.04 12.77 -16.57
CA ALA A 15 0.46 11.47 -17.03
C ALA A 15 1.72 11.04 -16.27
N ALA A 16 1.86 9.75 -16.00
CA ALA A 16 3.07 9.18 -15.43
C ALA A 16 3.76 8.29 -16.47
N SER A 17 5.09 8.32 -16.54
CA SER A 17 5.89 7.44 -17.39
C SER A 17 6.87 6.67 -16.50
N GLU A 18 6.77 5.34 -16.52
CA GLU A 18 7.74 4.44 -15.89
C GLU A 18 8.83 4.14 -16.92
N ARG A 19 10.09 4.33 -16.50
CA ARG A 19 11.27 4.17 -17.35
C ARG A 19 12.28 3.21 -16.72
N TRP A 20 12.97 2.46 -17.56
CA TRP A 20 14.09 1.63 -17.12
C TRP A 20 15.27 2.51 -16.70
N ARG A 21 15.89 2.21 -15.56
CA ARG A 21 17.03 3.00 -15.07
C ARG A 21 18.29 2.85 -15.92
N GLU A 22 18.41 1.75 -16.66
CA GLU A 22 19.62 1.41 -17.41
C GLU A 22 19.75 2.23 -18.69
N ASP A 23 18.64 2.48 -19.39
CA ASP A 23 18.63 3.11 -20.72
C ASP A 23 17.60 4.25 -20.88
N ASP A 24 16.89 4.61 -19.80
CA ASP A 24 15.79 5.60 -19.78
C ASP A 24 14.66 5.29 -20.79
N SER A 25 14.59 4.05 -21.29
CA SER A 25 13.55 3.65 -22.22
C SER A 25 12.20 3.56 -21.51
N GLU A 26 11.15 4.02 -22.19
CA GLU A 26 9.79 4.01 -21.65
C GLU A 26 9.28 2.58 -21.54
N HIS A 27 9.04 2.15 -20.31
CA HIS A 27 8.48 0.84 -19.99
C HIS A 27 6.95 0.90 -20.03
N GLU A 28 6.36 1.87 -19.32
CA GLU A 28 4.90 2.00 -19.20
C GLU A 28 4.46 3.47 -19.16
N HIS A 29 3.47 3.84 -19.97
CA HIS A 29 2.93 5.21 -20.02
C HIS A 29 1.49 5.26 -19.50
N TYR A 30 1.20 6.10 -18.51
CA TYR A 30 -0.08 6.20 -17.82
C TYR A 30 -0.72 7.57 -18.09
N SER A 31 -1.55 7.66 -19.13
CA SER A 31 -2.16 8.93 -19.58
C SER A 31 -3.53 9.24 -18.96
N ASP A 32 -4.27 8.22 -18.51
CA ASP A 32 -5.52 8.33 -17.75
C ASP A 32 -5.89 6.96 -17.12
N SER A 33 -6.71 6.96 -16.08
CA SER A 33 -7.32 5.80 -15.45
C SER A 33 -8.26 4.99 -16.38
N GLY A 34 -8.49 5.42 -17.62
CA GLY A 34 -9.50 4.89 -18.54
C GLY A 34 -9.13 3.63 -19.36
N GLY A 35 -7.85 3.24 -19.47
CA GLY A 35 -7.44 2.27 -20.53
C GLY A 35 -6.61 1.04 -20.12
N LYS A 36 -6.26 0.87 -18.84
CA LYS A 36 -5.29 -0.15 -18.40
C LYS A 36 -5.89 -1.34 -17.65
N SER A 37 -5.12 -2.43 -17.50
CA SER A 37 -5.50 -3.61 -16.69
C SER A 37 -5.69 -3.22 -15.21
N GLY A 38 -6.51 -3.96 -14.47
CA GLY A 38 -6.81 -3.66 -13.06
C GLY A 38 -5.56 -3.49 -12.19
N GLY A 39 -4.56 -4.38 -12.35
CA GLY A 39 -3.31 -4.31 -11.60
C GLY A 39 -2.44 -3.10 -11.95
N GLN A 40 -2.42 -2.65 -13.22
CA GLN A 40 -1.67 -1.45 -13.61
C GLN A 40 -2.25 -0.17 -12.99
N LYS A 41 -3.57 -0.09 -12.83
CA LYS A 41 -4.22 1.05 -12.15
C LYS A 41 -3.89 1.08 -10.66
N GLU A 42 -3.80 -0.08 -10.03
CA GLU A 42 -3.45 -0.19 -8.61
C GLU A 42 -1.98 0.14 -8.35
N LYS A 43 -1.04 -0.37 -9.16
CA LYS A 43 0.38 -0.02 -9.05
C LYS A 43 0.57 1.50 -9.11
N LEU A 44 -0.08 2.16 -10.08
CA LEU A 44 -0.05 3.62 -10.20
C LEU A 44 -0.67 4.33 -8.99
N ALA A 45 -1.81 3.84 -8.48
CA ALA A 45 -2.45 4.41 -7.30
C ALA A 45 -1.54 4.35 -6.06
N TYR A 46 -0.85 3.23 -5.85
CA TYR A 46 0.12 3.10 -4.76
C TYR A 46 1.34 4.01 -4.95
N THR A 47 1.86 4.12 -6.18
CA THR A 47 2.96 5.06 -6.47
C THR A 47 2.55 6.51 -6.21
N ILE A 48 1.35 6.92 -6.64
CA ILE A 48 0.82 8.27 -6.40
C ILE A 48 0.63 8.51 -4.89
N LEU A 49 0.06 7.54 -4.17
CA LEU A 49 -0.14 7.65 -2.73
C LEU A 49 1.20 7.75 -1.99
N ALA A 50 2.17 6.91 -2.34
CA ALA A 50 3.52 6.94 -1.78
C ALA A 50 4.26 8.26 -2.09
N ALA A 51 4.18 8.76 -3.33
CA ALA A 51 4.74 10.05 -3.70
C ALA A 51 4.07 11.21 -2.94
N SER A 52 2.75 11.14 -2.75
CA SER A 52 1.99 12.12 -1.97
C SER A 52 2.39 12.11 -0.50
N LEU A 53 2.58 10.93 0.10
CA LEU A 53 3.08 10.78 1.47
C LEU A 53 4.52 11.26 1.59
N ALA A 54 5.39 10.92 0.62
CA ALA A 54 6.76 11.39 0.61
C ALA A 54 6.87 12.91 0.53
N TYR A 55 6.02 13.53 -0.29
CA TYR A 55 5.87 14.98 -0.36
C TYR A 55 5.36 15.57 0.96
N GLN A 56 4.29 15.00 1.53
CA GLN A 56 3.65 15.51 2.74
C GLN A 56 4.55 15.37 3.98
N PHE A 57 5.33 14.29 4.08
CA PHE A 57 6.25 14.06 5.19
C PHE A 57 7.63 14.69 4.98
N GLY A 58 7.88 15.35 3.84
CA GLY A 58 9.18 15.94 3.52
C GLY A 58 10.30 14.90 3.59
N LEU A 59 10.06 13.72 3.03
CA LEU A 59 11.04 12.62 3.04
C LEU A 59 12.25 12.99 2.15
N GLU A 60 13.23 13.68 2.73
CA GLU A 60 14.53 13.87 2.09
C GLU A 60 15.33 12.57 2.17
N TRP A 61 15.65 12.01 1.00
CA TRP A 61 16.51 10.83 0.88
C TRP A 61 17.90 11.17 1.44
N GLY A 62 18.23 10.65 2.62
CA GLY A 62 19.54 10.83 3.26
C GLY A 62 19.52 11.49 4.64
N GLU A 63 18.37 11.98 5.13
CA GLU A 63 18.29 12.42 6.53
C GLU A 63 18.19 11.22 7.48
N VAL A 64 19.24 11.03 8.27
CA VAL A 64 19.44 9.83 9.12
C VAL A 64 18.33 9.65 10.15
N ARG A 65 17.69 10.71 10.65
CA ARG A 65 16.52 10.62 11.55
C ARG A 65 15.75 11.94 11.60
N SER A 66 14.82 12.15 10.68
CA SER A 66 13.72 13.08 11.02
C SER A 66 12.89 12.40 12.10
N ARG A 67 12.73 13.04 13.27
CA ARG A 67 11.86 12.58 14.38
C ARG A 67 10.37 12.67 14.02
N SER A 68 10.03 12.50 12.74
CA SER A 68 8.67 12.55 12.23
C SER A 68 8.01 11.18 12.43
N PHE A 69 6.85 11.19 13.07
CA PHE A 69 5.99 10.02 13.15
C PHE A 69 5.25 9.89 11.83
N ARG A 70 5.54 8.82 11.09
CA ARG A 70 4.96 8.58 9.76
C ARG A 70 4.16 7.29 9.81
N PHE A 71 2.86 7.42 10.01
CA PHE A 71 1.95 6.30 10.22
C PHE A 71 0.84 6.32 9.18
N VAL A 72 0.58 5.16 8.58
CA VAL A 72 -0.42 5.00 7.53
C VAL A 72 -1.32 3.84 7.92
N VAL A 73 -2.64 4.09 7.89
CA VAL A 73 -3.66 3.07 8.05
C VAL A 73 -4.25 2.77 6.67
N ILE A 74 -4.30 1.50 6.29
CA ILE A 74 -4.91 1.05 5.04
C ILE A 74 -6.03 0.09 5.39
N ASP A 75 -7.26 0.54 5.18
CA ASP A 75 -8.45 -0.30 5.31
C ASP A 75 -8.75 -1.02 4.00
N GLU A 76 -9.26 -2.26 4.09
CA GLU A 76 -9.49 -3.17 2.97
C GLU A 76 -8.27 -3.28 2.01
N ALA A 77 -7.08 -3.27 2.60
CA ALA A 77 -5.84 -3.25 1.84
C ALA A 77 -5.70 -4.51 1.00
N PHE A 78 -5.27 -4.33 -0.25
CA PHE A 78 -4.95 -5.42 -1.17
C PHE A 78 -6.09 -6.41 -1.45
N GLY A 79 -7.34 -6.05 -1.10
CA GLY A 79 -8.50 -6.94 -1.25
C GLY A 79 -8.95 -7.12 -2.71
N ARG A 80 -8.67 -6.14 -3.59
CA ARG A 80 -9.03 -6.19 -5.02
C ARG A 80 -7.85 -6.35 -5.97
N GLY A 81 -6.64 -6.30 -5.42
CA GLY A 81 -5.44 -6.23 -6.24
C GLY A 81 -4.68 -7.52 -6.42
N SER A 82 -3.84 -7.52 -7.46
CA SER A 82 -2.92 -8.63 -7.71
C SER A 82 -1.89 -8.72 -6.59
N ASP A 83 -1.41 -9.94 -6.33
CA ASP A 83 -0.41 -10.17 -5.27
C ASP A 83 0.89 -9.40 -5.54
N GLU A 84 1.26 -9.26 -6.80
CA GLU A 84 2.39 -8.46 -7.26
C GLU A 84 2.21 -6.96 -6.94
N SER A 85 1.03 -6.39 -7.20
CA SER A 85 0.76 -4.97 -6.89
C SER A 85 0.79 -4.71 -5.39
N ALA A 86 0.28 -5.65 -4.61
CA ALA A 86 0.30 -5.59 -3.15
C ALA A 86 1.74 -5.64 -2.61
N HIS A 87 2.54 -6.57 -3.12
CA HIS A 87 3.95 -6.70 -2.76
C HIS A 87 4.74 -5.42 -3.11
N TYR A 88 4.52 -4.86 -4.29
CA TYR A 88 5.12 -3.59 -4.71
C TYR A 88 4.76 -2.45 -3.76
N GLY A 89 3.48 -2.29 -3.42
CA GLY A 89 3.02 -1.25 -2.48
C GLY A 89 3.69 -1.38 -1.10
N LEU A 90 3.75 -2.60 -0.56
CA LEU A 90 4.38 -2.89 0.73
C LEU A 90 5.90 -2.61 0.73
N GLN A 91 6.61 -2.98 -0.35
CA GLN A 91 8.03 -2.64 -0.50
C GLN A 91 8.25 -1.13 -0.54
N LEU A 92 7.40 -0.41 -1.27
CA LEU A 92 7.50 1.04 -1.38
C LEU A 92 7.30 1.72 -0.02
N PHE A 93 6.31 1.30 0.76
CA PHE A 93 6.12 1.83 2.12
C PHE A 93 7.30 1.55 3.05
N ALA A 94 7.91 0.36 2.95
CA ALA A 94 9.10 0.02 3.71
C ALA A 94 10.30 0.92 3.32
N GLN A 95 10.51 1.19 2.02
CA GLN A 95 11.55 2.09 1.53
C GLN A 95 11.36 3.53 2.00
N LEU A 96 10.10 3.98 2.11
CA LEU A 96 9.75 5.30 2.63
C LEU A 96 9.78 5.38 4.17
N ASN A 97 10.14 4.28 4.85
CA ASN A 97 10.21 4.19 6.30
C ASN A 97 8.90 4.66 6.97
N LEU A 98 7.77 4.16 6.45
CA LEU A 98 6.42 4.40 6.94
C LEU A 98 5.99 3.25 7.86
N GLN A 99 5.45 3.57 9.03
CA GLN A 99 4.81 2.60 9.91
C GLN A 99 3.39 2.30 9.41
N LEU A 100 3.08 1.03 9.17
CA LEU A 100 1.80 0.61 8.59
C LEU A 100 0.89 -0.07 9.61
N LEU A 101 -0.40 0.23 9.55
CA LEU A 101 -1.47 -0.59 10.10
C LEU A 101 -2.39 -1.01 8.95
N ILE A 102 -2.51 -2.31 8.74
CA ILE A 102 -3.20 -2.87 7.59
C ILE A 102 -4.40 -3.67 8.08
N VAL A 103 -5.58 -3.31 7.60
CA VAL A 103 -6.83 -4.05 7.83
C VAL A 103 -7.19 -4.73 6.52
N THR A 104 -7.25 -6.05 6.54
CA THR A 104 -7.52 -6.85 5.34
C THR A 104 -8.23 -8.16 5.71
N PRO A 105 -9.02 -8.75 4.79
CA PRO A 105 -9.52 -10.11 4.97
C PRO A 105 -8.40 -11.15 5.11
N LEU A 106 -8.69 -12.25 5.82
CA LEU A 106 -7.75 -13.35 6.13
C LEU A 106 -6.98 -13.92 4.92
N GLN A 107 -7.55 -13.82 3.72
CA GLN A 107 -7.03 -14.45 2.50
C GLN A 107 -5.67 -13.89 2.04
N LYS A 108 -5.36 -12.62 2.39
CA LYS A 108 -4.19 -11.90 1.89
C LYS A 108 -3.01 -11.85 2.88
N ILE A 109 -3.13 -12.54 4.02
CA ILE A 109 -2.11 -12.50 5.08
C ILE A 109 -0.72 -12.90 4.56
N HIS A 110 -0.62 -13.92 3.71
CA HIS A 110 0.66 -14.44 3.20
C HIS A 110 1.51 -13.40 2.42
N ILE A 111 0.88 -12.38 1.83
CA ILE A 111 1.57 -11.32 1.09
C ILE A 111 2.11 -10.24 2.04
N ILE A 112 1.37 -9.99 3.13
CA ILE A 112 1.65 -8.94 4.11
C ILE A 112 2.57 -9.44 5.22
N GLU A 113 2.53 -10.75 5.51
CA GLU A 113 3.33 -11.46 6.52
C GLU A 113 4.82 -11.07 6.53
N PRO A 114 5.51 -10.86 5.38
CA PRO A 114 6.92 -10.45 5.39
C PRO A 114 7.18 -9.00 5.84
N PHE A 115 6.15 -8.15 5.85
CA PHE A 115 6.26 -6.70 6.05
C PHE A 115 5.71 -6.21 7.40
N VAL A 116 5.21 -7.10 8.25
CA VAL A 116 4.60 -6.75 9.54
C VAL A 116 5.28 -7.46 10.69
N ASN A 117 5.31 -6.81 11.86
CA ASN A 117 5.86 -7.38 13.09
C ASN A 117 4.81 -8.07 13.96
N SER A 118 3.53 -7.82 13.72
CA SER A 118 2.44 -8.37 14.53
C SER A 118 1.18 -8.53 13.68
N VAL A 119 0.38 -9.53 14.03
CA VAL A 119 -0.89 -9.86 13.37
C VAL A 119 -1.99 -9.89 14.43
N GLY A 120 -3.09 -9.19 14.16
CA GLY A 120 -4.28 -9.18 14.99
C GLY A 120 -5.43 -9.91 14.30
N PHE A 121 -5.88 -11.03 14.85
CA PHE A 121 -7.07 -11.73 14.37
C PHE A 121 -8.30 -11.19 15.08
N VAL A 122 -9.16 -10.52 14.31
CA VAL A 122 -10.47 -10.08 14.79
C VAL A 122 -11.47 -11.20 14.53
N HIS A 123 -12.12 -11.66 15.60
CA HIS A 123 -13.20 -12.64 15.54
C HIS A 123 -14.46 -12.03 16.16
N ASN A 124 -15.60 -12.19 15.51
CA ASN A 124 -16.87 -11.72 16.03
C ASN A 124 -17.87 -12.88 16.12
N GLU A 125 -18.06 -13.42 17.31
CA GLU A 125 -19.04 -14.49 17.56
C GLU A 125 -20.46 -13.91 17.38
N ASP A 126 -21.22 -14.47 16.45
CA ASP A 126 -22.61 -14.11 16.13
C ASP A 126 -22.86 -12.61 15.84
N GLY A 127 -21.82 -11.85 15.48
CA GLY A 127 -21.92 -10.41 15.23
C GLY A 127 -22.10 -9.55 16.49
N ARG A 128 -22.05 -10.15 17.69
CA ARG A 128 -22.37 -9.49 18.96
C ARG A 128 -21.14 -9.07 19.77
N VAL A 129 -20.03 -9.78 19.62
CA VAL A 129 -18.84 -9.58 20.45
C VAL A 129 -17.59 -9.68 19.60
N SER A 130 -16.99 -8.53 19.28
CA SER A 130 -15.68 -8.46 18.66
C SER A 130 -14.59 -8.80 19.68
N ARG A 131 -13.84 -9.86 19.41
CA ARG A 131 -12.63 -10.28 20.13
C ARG A 131 -11.41 -10.08 19.23
N LEU A 132 -10.30 -9.69 19.83
CA LEU A 132 -9.02 -9.53 19.14
C LEU A 132 -8.00 -10.46 19.77
N ARG A 133 -7.36 -11.28 18.94
CA ARG A 133 -6.19 -12.09 19.31
C ARG A 133 -4.96 -11.50 18.64
N ASN A 134 -4.04 -10.98 19.44
CA ASN A 134 -2.76 -10.43 18.96
C ASN A 134 -1.68 -11.50 19.03
N LEU A 135 -0.87 -11.59 17.98
CA LEU A 135 0.30 -12.44 17.88
C LEU A 135 1.45 -11.62 17.30
N SER A 136 2.67 -11.85 17.79
CA SER A 136 3.88 -11.49 17.07
C SER A 136 3.97 -12.27 15.75
N ILE A 137 4.77 -11.77 14.81
CA ILE A 137 4.96 -12.46 13.54
C ILE A 137 5.69 -13.79 13.74
N GLU A 138 6.54 -13.88 14.76
CA GLU A 138 7.22 -15.10 15.18
C GLU A 138 6.21 -16.17 15.66
N GLU A 139 5.33 -15.82 16.61
CA GLU A 139 4.28 -16.72 17.10
C GLU A 139 3.35 -17.18 15.97
N TYR A 140 2.99 -16.26 15.06
CA TYR A 140 2.18 -16.60 13.88
C TYR A 140 2.87 -17.65 12.99
N ARG A 141 4.16 -17.47 12.70
CA ARG A 141 4.94 -18.41 11.87
C ARG A 141 5.09 -19.77 12.53
N GLU A 142 5.29 -19.82 13.85
CA GLU A 142 5.34 -21.08 14.61
C GLU A 142 4.00 -21.82 14.61
N GLU A 143 2.88 -21.11 14.77
CA GLU A 143 1.54 -21.71 14.66
C GLU A 143 1.26 -22.24 13.26
N LYS A 144 1.61 -21.47 12.22
CA LYS A 144 1.48 -21.87 10.82
C LYS A 144 2.31 -23.13 10.51
N ALA A 145 3.53 -23.22 11.05
CA ALA A 145 4.39 -24.39 10.90
C ALA A 145 3.83 -25.63 11.61
N ARG A 146 3.22 -25.47 12.80
CA ARG A 146 2.56 -26.57 13.53
C ARG A 146 1.27 -27.06 12.86
N ALA A 147 0.59 -26.18 12.14
CA ALA A 147 -0.65 -26.48 11.43
C ALA A 147 -0.42 -27.04 10.00
N ALA A 148 0.82 -27.00 9.48
CA ALA A 148 1.16 -27.59 8.20
C ALA A 148 1.25 -29.13 8.36
N PRO A 149 0.60 -29.92 7.49
CA PRO A 149 0.57 -31.37 7.55
C PRO A 149 1.91 -32.04 7.25
#